data_AF-A0A949G2Y4-F1
#
_entry.id   AF-A0A949G2Y4-F1
#
_cell.length_a   1.000
_cell.length_b   1.000
_cell.length_c   1.000
_cell.angle_alpha   90.00
_cell.angle_beta   90.00
_cell.angle_gamma   90.00
#
_symmetry.space_group_name_H-M   'P 1'
#
loop_
_entity.id
_entity.type
_entity.pdbx_description
1 polymer ?
#
loop_
_entity_poly.entity_id
_entity_poly.type
_entity_poly.pdbx_seq_one_letter_code
_entity_poly.pdbx_strand_id
1 'polypeptide(L)'
;MPGPRSLSRRTILRAAGAAVTLPWLESMDRAAGAAAAGPPVRLGFFYVPNGVHMDHWRPGAEGPLADLPPILKPLEPLKDRVVVVSNLAANHCGGN
;
A
#
# COMPACT_ATOMS: atom_id res chain seq x y z
N MET A 1 15.47 -15.29 -49.34
CA MET A 1 14.71 -14.61 -48.27
C MET A 1 13.27 -15.09 -48.30
N PRO A 2 12.68 -15.58 -47.20
CA PRO A 2 11.26 -15.94 -47.21
C PRO A 2 10.42 -14.65 -47.22
N GLY A 3 9.55 -14.52 -48.23
CA GLY A 3 8.66 -13.36 -48.38
C GLY A 3 7.55 -13.32 -47.32
N PRO A 4 6.81 -12.20 -47.24
CA PRO A 4 5.77 -12.01 -46.23
C PRO A 4 4.69 -13.09 -46.36
N ARG A 5 4.46 -13.86 -45.29
CA ARG A 5 3.34 -14.80 -45.20
C ARG A 5 2.04 -14.00 -45.14
N SER A 6 1.32 -13.95 -46.27
CA SER A 6 -0.04 -13.41 -46.26
C SER A 6 -0.94 -14.30 -45.40
N LEU A 7 -1.49 -13.73 -44.33
CA LEU A 7 -2.52 -14.41 -43.55
C LEU A 7 -3.79 -14.45 -44.39
N SER A 8 -4.25 -15.66 -44.72
CA SER A 8 -5.51 -15.84 -45.44
C SER A 8 -6.65 -15.19 -44.66
N ARG A 9 -7.50 -14.41 -45.34
CA ARG A 9 -8.74 -13.84 -44.78
C ARG A 9 -9.59 -14.90 -44.07
N ARG A 10 -9.50 -16.15 -44.55
CA ARG A 10 -10.19 -17.31 -43.98
C ARG A 10 -9.64 -17.72 -42.62
N THR A 11 -8.34 -17.56 -42.39
CA THR A 11 -7.70 -17.78 -41.08
C THR A 11 -8.12 -16.71 -40.08
N ILE A 12 -8.20 -15.45 -40.52
CA ILE A 12 -8.68 -14.34 -39.68
C ILE A 12 -10.13 -14.55 -39.26
N LEU A 13 -11.01 -14.94 -40.20
CA LEU A 13 -12.43 -15.22 -39.88
C LEU A 13 -12.60 -16.45 -38.97
N ARG A 14 -11.75 -17.48 -39.10
CA ARG A 14 -11.74 -18.62 -38.18
C ARG A 14 -11.27 -18.24 -36.78
N ALA A 15 -10.24 -17.39 -36.67
CA ALA A 15 -9.77 -16.87 -35.39
C ALA A 15 -10.80 -15.95 -34.71
N ALA A 16 -11.56 -15.17 -35.50
CA ALA A 16 -12.63 -14.31 -34.98
C ALA A 16 -13.75 -15.12 -34.31
N GLY A 17 -14.14 -16.27 -34.88
CA GLY A 17 -15.11 -17.17 -34.23
C GLY A 17 -14.60 -17.75 -32.90
N ALA A 18 -13.31 -18.11 -32.85
CA ALA A 18 -12.68 -18.60 -31.62
C ALA A 18 -12.58 -17.52 -30.52
N ALA A 19 -12.37 -16.25 -30.91
CA ALA A 19 -12.29 -15.12 -29.98
C ALA A 19 -13.64 -14.76 -29.34
N VAL A 20 -14.77 -15.09 -29.99
CA VAL A 20 -16.12 -14.89 -29.42
C VAL A 20 -16.49 -16.02 -28.45
N THR A 21 -15.98 -17.24 -28.68
CA THR A 21 -16.28 -18.41 -27.83
C THR A 21 -15.30 -18.60 -26.67
N LEU A 22 -14.08 -18.05 -26.76
CA LEU A 22 -13.17 -18.02 -25.62
C LEU A 22 -13.57 -16.83 -24.73
N PRO A 23 -13.82 -17.03 -23.43
CA PRO A 23 -13.78 -15.96 -22.45
C PRO A 23 -12.53 -15.12 -22.72
N TRP A 24 -12.70 -13.80 -22.75
CA TRP A 24 -11.67 -12.82 -23.06
C TRP A 24 -10.41 -13.09 -22.24
N LEU A 25 -9.50 -13.90 -22.78
CA LEU A 25 -8.05 -13.87 -22.62
C LEU A 25 -7.47 -13.52 -21.23
N GLU A 26 -8.12 -13.88 -20.12
CA GLU A 26 -7.59 -13.75 -18.75
C GLU A 26 -6.28 -14.55 -18.57
N SER A 27 -5.96 -15.48 -19.49
CA SER A 27 -4.67 -16.18 -19.46
C SER A 27 -3.49 -15.34 -19.97
N MET A 28 -3.71 -14.24 -20.69
CA MET A 28 -2.63 -13.33 -21.09
C MET A 28 -2.32 -12.26 -20.03
N ASP A 29 -3.21 -12.02 -19.07
CA ASP A 29 -2.90 -11.17 -17.90
C ASP A 29 -1.77 -11.79 -17.06
N ARG A 30 -1.72 -13.14 -17.00
CA ARG A 30 -0.61 -13.89 -16.37
C ARG A 30 0.73 -13.73 -17.10
N ALA A 31 0.72 -13.40 -18.39
CA ALA A 31 1.92 -13.19 -19.19
C ALA A 31 2.45 -11.74 -19.12
N ALA A 32 1.60 -10.80 -18.70
CA ALA A 32 1.95 -9.39 -18.54
C ALA A 32 2.63 -9.10 -17.19
N GLY A 33 3.48 -10.01 -16.68
CA GLY A 33 4.51 -9.68 -15.68
C GLY A 33 4.08 -8.83 -14.48
N ALA A 34 2.81 -8.87 -14.06
CA ALA A 34 2.43 -8.33 -12.77
C ALA A 34 3.06 -9.25 -11.75
N ALA A 35 4.20 -8.84 -11.18
CA ALA A 35 4.72 -9.46 -9.96
C ALA A 35 3.52 -9.67 -9.06
N ALA A 36 3.20 -10.92 -8.73
CA ALA A 36 2.06 -11.24 -7.89
C ALA A 36 2.21 -10.36 -6.65
N ALA A 37 1.36 -9.34 -6.53
CA ALA A 37 1.44 -8.41 -5.42
C ALA A 37 1.26 -9.27 -4.18
N GLY A 38 2.34 -9.42 -3.40
CA GLY A 38 2.29 -10.16 -2.16
C GLY A 38 1.15 -9.61 -1.29
N PRO A 39 0.61 -10.41 -0.36
CA PRO A 39 -0.42 -9.91 0.54
C PRO A 39 0.04 -8.59 1.18
N PRO A 40 -0.86 -7.59 1.32
CA PRO A 40 -0.47 -6.26 1.78
C PRO A 40 0.15 -6.33 3.19
N VAL A 41 1.28 -5.66 3.39
CA VAL A 41 1.90 -5.53 4.72
C VAL A 41 1.03 -4.62 5.59
N ARG A 42 0.54 -5.14 6.71
CA ARG A 42 -0.42 -4.44 7.60
C ARG A 42 0.17 -4.01 8.95
N LEU A 43 1.38 -4.43 9.28
CA LEU A 43 2.01 -4.20 10.58
C LEU A 43 3.48 -3.82 10.42
N GLY A 44 3.91 -2.79 11.13
CA GLY A 44 5.30 -2.37 11.23
C GLY A 44 5.61 -1.88 12.64
N PHE A 45 6.83 -2.12 13.11
CA PHE A 45 7.33 -1.66 14.41
C PHE A 45 8.52 -0.74 14.19
N PHE A 46 8.54 0.40 14.87
CA PHE A 46 9.62 1.37 14.82
C PHE A 46 10.16 1.57 16.23
N TYR A 47 11.47 1.49 16.39
CA TYR A 47 12.15 1.70 17.67
C TYR A 47 13.14 2.87 17.54
N VAL A 48 13.09 3.80 18.49
CA VAL A 48 13.95 4.98 18.53
C VAL A 48 14.91 4.85 19.72
N PRO A 49 16.18 4.45 19.52
CA PRO A 49 17.09 4.06 20.60
C PRO A 49 17.57 5.21 21.48
N ASN A 50 17.57 6.43 20.96
CA ASN A 50 18.15 7.60 21.63
C ASN A 50 17.13 8.40 22.46
N GLY A 51 15.94 7.84 22.69
CA GLY A 51 14.83 8.58 23.29
C GLY A 51 14.22 9.59 22.32
N VAL A 52 13.06 10.10 22.71
CA VAL A 52 12.32 11.12 21.96
C VAL A 52 11.96 12.24 22.92
N HIS A 53 11.98 13.47 22.44
CA HIS A 53 11.49 14.61 23.23
C HIS A 53 9.96 14.52 23.38
N MET A 54 9.51 14.08 24.56
CA MET A 54 8.11 13.68 24.78
C MET A 54 7.12 14.84 24.65
N ASP A 55 7.52 16.07 24.97
CA ASP A 55 6.68 17.27 24.84
C ASP A 55 6.33 17.58 23.37
N HIS A 56 7.20 17.18 22.43
CA HIS A 56 6.94 17.32 20.99
C HIS A 56 6.45 16.01 20.35
N TRP A 57 6.26 14.95 21.13
CA TRP A 57 5.74 13.66 20.68
C TRP A 57 4.28 13.47 21.10
N ARG A 58 3.90 13.91 22.29
CA ARG A 58 2.55 13.73 22.83
C ARG A 58 1.65 14.91 22.40
N PRO A 59 0.45 14.64 21.86
CA PRO A 59 -0.57 15.66 21.67
C PRO A 59 -0.94 16.33 23.00
N GLY A 60 -1.17 17.65 22.98
CA GLY A 60 -1.43 18.43 24.19
C GLY A 60 -2.83 18.28 24.78
N ALA A 61 -3.78 17.73 24.01
CA ALA A 61 -5.16 17.52 24.45
C ALA A 61 -5.65 16.12 24.05
N GLU A 62 -6.59 15.60 24.83
CA GLU A 62 -7.33 14.37 24.52
C GLU A 62 -8.44 14.65 23.50
N GLY A 63 -8.78 13.64 22.70
CA GLY A 63 -9.84 13.72 21.69
C GLY A 63 -9.30 13.67 20.25
N PRO A 64 -10.08 14.16 19.26
CA PRO A 64 -9.65 14.20 17.88
C PRO A 64 -8.34 14.97 17.71
N LEU A 65 -7.41 14.43 16.92
CA LEU A 65 -6.11 15.05 16.64
C LEU A 65 -6.32 16.27 15.74
N ALA A 66 -6.61 17.42 16.35
CA ALA A 66 -6.80 18.69 15.65
C ALA A 66 -5.46 19.24 15.16
N ASP A 67 -4.50 19.38 16.09
CA ASP A 67 -3.15 19.86 15.85
C ASP A 67 -2.12 18.81 16.30
N LEU A 68 -1.25 18.40 15.39
CA LEU A 68 -0.17 17.46 15.67
C LEU A 68 1.10 18.21 16.07
N PRO A 69 1.86 17.70 17.07
CA PRO A 69 3.13 18.31 17.45
C PRO A 69 4.18 18.13 16.34
N PRO A 70 5.29 18.90 16.36
CA PRO A 70 6.24 18.97 15.25
C PRO A 70 6.80 17.60 14.80
N ILE A 71 6.99 16.65 15.72
CA ILE A 71 7.51 15.31 15.39
C ILE A 71 6.47 14.47 14.64
N LEU A 72 5.17 14.69 14.93
CA LEU A 72 4.06 13.97 14.29
C LEU A 72 3.50 14.71 13.07
N LYS A 73 3.99 15.92 12.75
CA LYS A 73 3.53 16.73 11.62
C LYS A 73 3.47 15.98 10.27
N PRO A 74 4.42 15.08 9.93
CA PRO A 74 4.32 14.28 8.71
C PRO A 74 3.06 13.38 8.62
N LEU A 75 2.38 13.13 9.73
CA LEU A 75 1.15 12.34 9.80
C LEU A 75 -0.13 13.17 9.59
N GLU A 76 -0.03 14.49 9.40
CA GLU A 76 -1.19 15.38 9.13
C GLU A 76 -2.15 14.85 8.04
N PRO A 77 -1.67 14.32 6.88
CA PRO A 77 -2.56 13.77 5.85
C PRO A 77 -3.35 12.53 6.29
N LEU A 78 -2.93 11.90 7.38
CA LEU A 78 -3.49 10.66 7.92
C LEU A 78 -4.06 10.85 9.33
N LYS A 79 -4.23 12.10 9.80
CA LYS A 79 -4.63 12.41 11.17
C LYS A 79 -5.91 11.68 11.62
N ASP A 80 -6.88 11.53 10.70
CA ASP A 80 -8.16 10.85 10.97
C ASP A 80 -8.03 9.33 11.08
N ARG A 81 -6.84 8.78 10.80
CA ARG A 81 -6.52 7.35 10.83
C ARG A 81 -5.42 6.99 11.84
N VAL A 82 -4.95 7.97 12.61
CA VAL A 82 -3.89 7.79 13.60
C VAL A 82 -4.49 7.87 15.00
N VAL A 83 -4.09 6.95 15.87
CA VAL A 83 -4.44 6.97 17.29
C VAL A 83 -3.14 7.04 18.08
N VAL A 84 -3.01 8.06 18.92
CA VAL A 84 -1.88 8.22 19.84
C VAL A 84 -2.33 7.80 21.23
N VAL A 85 -1.74 6.72 21.75
CA VAL A 85 -2.01 6.23 23.11
C VAL A 85 -0.94 6.77 24.05
N SER A 86 -1.39 7.43 25.11
CA SER A 86 -0.54 8.05 26.14
C SER A 86 -0.65 7.31 27.48
N ASN A 87 0.21 7.66 28.44
CA ASN A 87 0.18 7.14 29.82
C ASN A 87 0.45 5.62 29.95
N LEU A 88 1.22 5.06 29.02
CA LEU A 88 1.68 3.66 29.08
C LEU A 88 3.03 3.51 29.79
N ALA A 89 3.66 4.61 30.19
CA ALA A 89 4.92 4.58 30.91
C ALA A 89 4.70 4.13 32.37
N ALA A 90 5.62 3.30 32.87
CA ALA A 90 5.62 2.83 34.25
C ALA A 90 6.19 3.91 35.19
N ASN A 91 5.43 4.99 35.38
CA ASN A 91 5.85 6.16 36.15
C ASN A 91 6.05 5.87 37.65
N HIS A 92 5.58 4.71 38.12
CA HIS A 92 5.75 4.24 39.51
C HIS A 92 7.23 3.97 39.87
N CYS A 93 8.12 3.81 38.88
CA CYS A 93 9.54 3.57 39.14
C CYS A 93 10.40 4.84 39.12
N GLY A 94 9.81 6.05 39.05
CA GLY A 94 10.55 7.32 39.14
C GLY A 94 11.44 7.65 37.94
N GLY A 95 11.15 7.10 36.76
CA GLY A 95 11.81 7.48 35.50
C GLY A 95 11.04 8.59 34.80
N ASN A 96 11.73 9.72 34.54
CA ASN A 96 11.22 10.90 33.81
C ASN A 96 10.99 10.59 32.32
#